data_AF-A0A1X1YA01-F1
#
_entry.id   AF-A0A1X1YA01-F1
#
_cell.length_a   1.000
_cell.length_b   1.000
_cell.length_c   1.000
_cell.angle_alpha   90.00
_cell.angle_beta   90.00
_cell.angle_gamma   90.00
#
_symmetry.space_group_name_H-M   'P 1'
#
loop_
_entity.id
_entity.type
_entity.pdbx_description
1 polymer ?
#
loop_
_entity_poly.entity_id
_entity_poly.type
_entity_poly.pdbx_seq_one_letter_code
_entity_poly.pdbx_strand_id
1 'polypeptide(L)'
;MSTITTSRLAIGAAAVGILGAVAAAAMAGTISPAADAAPSPCTAAGLASTASGVLSQAGGFLGAHPEANDVLTAAATMPPDQAKSSVQGYFVGHLDQLSTLQGIAQPLTDLKSQCGIAVSPTQLATLLETVSN
;
A
#
# COMPACT_ATOMS: atom_id res chain seq x y z
N MET A 1 -41.83 40.35 -10.08
CA MET A 1 -42.94 39.79 -9.28
C MET A 1 -42.43 38.53 -8.60
N SER A 2 -42.22 38.58 -7.28
CA SER A 2 -41.74 37.47 -6.46
C SER A 2 -42.82 36.42 -6.27
N THR A 3 -42.44 35.15 -6.25
CA THR A 3 -43.28 34.08 -5.70
C THR A 3 -42.46 33.30 -4.69
N ILE A 4 -42.76 33.55 -3.41
CA ILE A 4 -42.33 32.78 -2.25
C ILE A 4 -43.31 31.60 -2.12
N THR A 5 -42.83 30.37 -1.93
CA THR A 5 -43.63 29.33 -1.25
C THR A 5 -42.69 28.35 -0.52
N THR A 6 -42.66 28.51 0.80
CA THR A 6 -42.03 27.63 1.77
C THR A 6 -43.06 26.59 2.24
N SER A 7 -42.77 25.29 2.17
CA SER A 7 -43.59 24.22 2.77
C SER A 7 -42.89 22.87 2.54
N ARG A 8 -42.75 21.91 3.47
CA ARG A 8 -43.28 21.69 4.81
C ARG A 8 -42.41 20.61 5.49
N LEU A 9 -42.28 20.70 6.81
CA LEU A 9 -41.87 19.61 7.72
C LEU A 9 -42.68 18.32 7.43
N ALA A 10 -42.01 17.18 7.40
CA ALA A 10 -42.62 15.89 7.68
C ALA A 10 -41.67 15.09 8.58
N ILE A 11 -41.92 15.22 9.89
CA ILE A 11 -41.39 14.37 10.95
C ILE A 11 -42.21 13.08 10.92
N GLY A 12 -41.58 11.97 10.54
CA GLY A 12 -42.16 10.62 10.66
C GLY A 12 -41.45 9.87 11.78
N ALA A 13 -42.16 9.60 12.87
CA ALA A 13 -41.67 8.87 14.02
C ALA A 13 -42.08 7.38 14.00
N ALA A 14 -41.15 6.55 14.49
CA ALA A 14 -41.32 5.27 15.19
C ALA A 14 -41.60 3.97 14.39
N ALA A 15 -40.59 3.09 14.40
CA ALA A 15 -40.76 1.68 14.81
C ALA A 15 -39.45 1.19 15.46
N VAL A 16 -39.58 0.64 16.67
CA VAL A 16 -38.52 0.17 17.56
C VAL A 16 -37.94 -1.15 17.05
N GLY A 17 -36.62 -1.20 16.87
CA GLY A 17 -35.81 -2.39 16.62
C GLY A 17 -34.62 -2.40 17.57
N ILE A 18 -34.40 -3.54 18.21
CA ILE A 18 -33.68 -3.72 19.47
C ILE A 18 -32.16 -3.93 19.22
N LEU A 19 -31.32 -3.25 20.02
CA LEU A 19 -29.91 -3.54 20.36
C LEU A 19 -28.87 -3.55 19.24
N GLY A 20 -27.95 -2.57 19.29
CA GLY A 20 -26.61 -2.69 18.71
C GLY A 20 -26.16 -1.49 17.87
N ALA A 21 -26.03 -0.31 18.45
CA ALA A 21 -25.31 0.80 17.81
C ALA A 21 -24.42 1.49 18.84
N VAL A 22 -23.15 1.09 18.85
CA VAL A 22 -22.10 1.91 19.45
C VAL A 22 -22.03 3.17 18.60
N ALA A 23 -22.40 4.30 19.19
CA ALA A 23 -22.31 5.60 18.57
C ALA A 23 -20.84 5.95 18.29
N ALA A 24 -20.39 5.76 17.05
CA ALA A 24 -19.24 6.45 16.52
C ALA A 24 -19.75 7.72 15.83
N ALA A 25 -19.30 8.87 16.36
CA ALA A 25 -19.68 10.18 15.88
C ALA A 25 -19.47 10.33 14.36
N ALA A 26 -20.52 10.79 13.69
CA ALA A 26 -20.52 11.13 12.29
C ALA A 26 -19.54 12.28 12.02
N MET A 27 -18.44 11.98 11.34
CA MET A 27 -17.79 12.93 10.44
C MET A 27 -18.41 12.67 9.07
N ALA A 28 -19.05 13.71 8.52
CA ALA A 28 -19.82 13.66 7.29
C ALA A 28 -19.05 13.01 6.13
N GLY A 29 -19.47 11.81 5.75
CA GLY A 29 -19.07 11.11 4.53
C GLY A 29 -20.29 10.32 4.05
N THR A 30 -20.69 10.58 2.82
CA THR A 30 -21.82 9.91 2.16
C THR A 30 -21.71 8.39 2.24
N ILE A 31 -22.69 7.75 2.88
CA ILE A 31 -22.85 6.29 2.88
C ILE A 31 -23.34 5.84 1.50
N SER A 32 -22.40 5.54 0.60
CA SER A 32 -22.61 4.60 -0.51
C SER A 32 -22.49 3.18 0.03
N PRO A 33 -23.17 2.18 -0.57
CA PRO A 33 -22.94 0.79 -0.21
C PRO A 33 -21.45 0.49 -0.40
N ALA A 34 -20.77 0.11 0.69
CA ALA A 34 -19.36 -0.23 0.67
C ALA A 34 -19.17 -1.53 -0.13
N ALA A 35 -19.00 -1.40 -1.45
CA ALA A 35 -18.07 -2.25 -2.16
C ALA A 35 -16.71 -2.00 -1.51
N ASP A 36 -16.05 -3.03 -0.98
CA ASP A 36 -14.72 -3.00 -0.34
C ASP A 36 -13.90 -1.77 -0.77
N ALA A 37 -13.99 -0.69 0.01
CA ALA A 37 -13.24 0.50 -0.28
C ALA A 37 -11.79 0.13 0.00
N ALA A 38 -11.01 -0.08 -1.07
CA ALA A 38 -9.59 -0.34 -0.95
C ALA A 38 -8.98 0.68 0.03
N PRO A 39 -8.08 0.23 0.93
CA PRO A 39 -7.53 1.11 1.95
C PRO A 39 -6.97 2.37 1.29
N SER A 40 -7.23 3.53 1.90
CA SER A 40 -6.73 4.79 1.35
C SER A 40 -5.22 4.69 1.15
N PRO A 41 -4.70 5.07 -0.04
CA PRO A 41 -3.31 4.79 -0.41
C PRO A 41 -2.32 5.38 0.60
N CYS A 42 -2.62 6.56 1.15
CA CYS A 42 -1.79 7.26 2.13
C CYS A 42 -1.97 6.79 3.59
N THR A 43 -2.34 5.53 3.80
CA THR A 43 -2.44 4.90 5.13
C THR A 43 -1.45 3.75 5.24
N ALA A 44 -1.14 3.32 6.47
CA ALA A 44 -0.31 2.13 6.69
C ALA A 44 -0.88 0.88 5.98
N ALA A 45 -2.22 0.72 6.00
CA ALA A 45 -2.90 -0.35 5.29
C ALA A 45 -2.74 -0.23 3.77
N GLY A 46 -2.90 0.98 3.21
CA GLY A 46 -2.69 1.24 1.77
C GLY A 46 -1.26 0.93 1.33
N LEU A 47 -0.27 1.41 2.08
CA LEU A 47 1.14 1.13 1.84
C LEU A 47 1.45 -0.37 1.91
N ALA A 48 0.92 -1.08 2.91
CA ALA A 48 1.10 -2.53 3.04
C ALA A 48 0.45 -3.29 1.88
N SER A 49 -0.74 -2.89 1.42
CA SER A 49 -1.39 -3.49 0.25
C SER A 49 -0.58 -3.26 -1.03
N THR A 50 -0.07 -2.06 -1.27
CA THR A 50 0.81 -1.77 -2.41
C THR A 50 2.10 -2.57 -2.34
N ALA A 51 2.76 -2.58 -1.18
CA ALA A 51 3.99 -3.35 -0.97
C ALA A 51 3.77 -4.83 -1.22
N SER A 52 2.68 -5.41 -0.71
CA SER A 52 2.35 -6.82 -0.92
C SER A 52 2.18 -7.16 -2.40
N GLY A 53 1.56 -6.27 -3.18
CA GLY A 53 1.43 -6.42 -4.63
C GLY A 53 2.77 -6.34 -5.37
N VAL A 54 3.64 -5.41 -4.97
CA VAL A 54 5.00 -5.29 -5.49
C VAL A 54 5.83 -6.53 -5.17
N LEU A 55 5.80 -7.01 -3.93
CA LEU A 55 6.51 -8.22 -3.51
C LEU A 55 5.98 -9.47 -4.23
N SER A 56 4.68 -9.57 -4.45
CA SER A 56 4.08 -10.68 -5.21
C SER A 56 4.60 -10.72 -6.64
N GLN A 57 4.65 -9.57 -7.32
CA GLN A 57 5.20 -9.46 -8.68
C GLN A 57 6.70 -9.75 -8.72
N ALA A 58 7.46 -9.22 -7.76
CA ALA A 58 8.88 -9.51 -7.63
C ALA A 58 9.13 -11.02 -7.41
N GLY A 59 8.32 -11.68 -6.59
CA GLY A 59 8.38 -13.13 -6.39
C GLY A 59 8.10 -13.91 -7.67
N GLY A 60 7.10 -13.49 -8.45
CA GLY A 60 6.83 -14.07 -9.77
C GLY A 60 8.00 -13.91 -10.75
N PHE A 61 8.60 -12.71 -10.79
CA PHE A 61 9.79 -12.45 -11.59
C PHE A 61 10.96 -13.35 -11.16
N LEU A 62 11.31 -13.37 -9.87
CA LEU A 62 12.42 -14.18 -9.36
C LEU A 62 12.18 -15.68 -9.56
N GLY A 63 10.93 -16.15 -9.47
CA GLY A 63 10.56 -17.53 -9.80
C GLY A 63 10.78 -17.88 -11.28
N ALA A 64 10.64 -16.92 -12.19
CA ALA A 64 10.93 -17.09 -13.61
C ALA A 64 12.42 -16.87 -13.96
N HIS A 65 13.19 -16.27 -13.06
CA HIS A 65 14.60 -15.91 -13.24
C HIS A 65 15.48 -16.54 -12.14
N PRO A 66 15.77 -17.86 -12.22
CA PRO A 66 16.49 -18.58 -11.17
C PRO A 66 17.88 -18.00 -10.88
N GLU A 67 18.57 -17.50 -11.90
CA GLU A 67 19.91 -16.88 -11.75
C GLU A 67 19.84 -15.59 -10.91
N ALA A 68 18.85 -14.73 -11.17
CA ALA A 68 18.62 -13.52 -10.38
C ALA A 68 18.22 -13.86 -8.94
N ASN A 69 17.37 -14.89 -8.78
CA ASN A 69 16.95 -15.39 -7.48
C ASN A 69 18.16 -15.90 -6.66
N ASP A 70 19.05 -16.67 -7.27
CA ASP A 70 20.23 -17.21 -6.60
C ASP A 70 21.20 -16.11 -6.18
N VAL A 71 21.46 -15.13 -7.05
CA VAL A 71 22.33 -13.99 -6.72
C VAL A 71 21.77 -13.18 -5.56
N LEU A 72 20.47 -12.85 -5.59
CA LEU A 72 19.84 -12.08 -4.52
C LEU A 72 19.75 -12.87 -3.21
N THR A 73 19.51 -14.19 -3.29
CA THR A 73 19.48 -15.08 -2.12
C THR A 73 20.87 -15.20 -1.49
N ALA A 74 21.91 -15.39 -2.29
CA ALA A 74 23.29 -15.45 -1.81
C ALA A 74 23.70 -14.11 -1.17
N ALA A 75 23.33 -12.98 -1.80
CA ALA A 75 23.62 -11.65 -1.29
C ALA A 75 23.02 -11.39 0.11
N ALA A 76 21.91 -12.05 0.47
CA ALA A 76 21.26 -11.87 1.77
C ALA A 76 22.11 -12.28 2.99
N THR A 77 23.10 -13.15 2.79
CA THR A 77 24.00 -13.62 3.87
C THR A 77 25.40 -12.99 3.80
N MET A 78 25.65 -12.17 2.78
CA MET A 78 26.95 -11.53 2.57
C MET A 78 27.09 -10.25 3.42
N PRO A 79 28.33 -9.82 3.71
CA PRO A 79 28.60 -8.48 4.20
C PRO A 79 28.01 -7.41 3.24
N PRO A 80 27.49 -6.28 3.75
CA PRO A 80 26.73 -5.31 2.95
C PRO A 80 27.44 -4.81 1.69
N ASP A 81 28.75 -4.57 1.76
CA ASP A 81 29.52 -4.08 0.61
C ASP A 81 29.74 -5.19 -0.44
N GLN A 82 29.92 -6.42 0.00
CA GLN A 82 30.05 -7.58 -0.88
C GLN A 82 28.71 -7.91 -1.55
N ALA A 83 27.60 -7.83 -0.80
CA ALA A 83 26.25 -7.99 -1.32
C ALA A 83 25.96 -6.96 -2.43
N LYS A 84 26.25 -5.66 -2.17
CA LYS A 84 26.09 -4.60 -3.18
C LYS A 84 26.91 -4.88 -4.43
N SER A 85 28.18 -5.22 -4.29
CA SER A 85 29.06 -5.50 -5.43
C SER A 85 28.58 -6.73 -6.23
N SER A 86 28.14 -7.79 -5.56
CA SER A 86 27.62 -9.01 -6.21
C SER A 86 26.38 -8.72 -7.04
N VAL A 87 25.40 -8.04 -6.43
CA VAL A 87 24.14 -7.66 -7.09
C VAL A 87 24.39 -6.71 -8.26
N GLN A 88 25.25 -5.69 -8.09
CA GLN A 88 25.61 -4.78 -9.19
C GLN A 88 26.31 -5.52 -10.34
N GLY A 89 27.26 -6.40 -10.03
CA GLY A 89 27.99 -7.18 -11.03
C GLY A 89 27.04 -8.03 -11.89
N TYR A 90 26.03 -8.64 -11.27
CA TYR A 90 24.99 -9.37 -12.00
C TYR A 90 24.17 -8.44 -12.90
N PHE A 91 23.55 -7.39 -12.34
CA PHE A 91 22.62 -6.56 -13.11
C PHE A 91 23.28 -5.70 -14.20
N VAL A 92 24.60 -5.47 -14.16
CA VAL A 92 25.34 -4.86 -15.28
C VAL A 92 25.25 -5.72 -16.55
N GLY A 93 25.18 -7.05 -16.42
CA GLY A 93 24.94 -7.98 -17.53
C GLY A 93 23.46 -8.22 -17.86
N HIS A 94 22.55 -7.78 -17.00
CA HIS A 94 21.11 -8.07 -17.05
C HIS A 94 20.28 -6.79 -16.86
N LEU A 95 20.52 -5.78 -17.70
CA LEU A 95 19.85 -4.47 -17.60
C LEU A 95 18.34 -4.55 -17.87
N ASP A 96 17.88 -5.49 -18.69
CA ASP A 96 16.46 -5.76 -18.93
C ASP A 96 15.77 -6.22 -17.64
N GLN A 97 16.39 -7.13 -16.90
CA GLN A 97 15.92 -7.63 -15.61
C GLN A 97 15.90 -6.52 -14.56
N LEU A 98 16.94 -5.69 -14.54
CA LEU A 98 17.00 -4.51 -13.67
C LEU A 98 15.84 -3.54 -13.97
N SER A 99 15.59 -3.24 -15.24
CA SER A 99 14.50 -2.34 -15.64
C SER A 99 13.12 -2.90 -15.27
N THR A 100 12.95 -4.22 -15.36
CA THR A 100 11.72 -4.91 -14.96
C THR A 100 11.49 -4.80 -13.46
N LEU A 101 12.52 -5.06 -12.65
CA LEU A 101 12.44 -4.90 -11.19
C LEU A 101 12.19 -3.45 -10.78
N GLN A 102 12.78 -2.47 -11.47
CA GLN A 102 12.49 -1.05 -11.28
C GLN A 102 11.03 -0.71 -11.61
N GLY A 103 10.49 -1.30 -12.68
CA GLY A 103 9.08 -1.24 -13.07
C GLY A 103 8.16 -1.78 -11.97
N ILE A 104 8.48 -2.97 -11.46
CA ILE A 104 7.75 -3.61 -10.35
C ILE A 104 7.74 -2.72 -9.10
N ALA A 105 8.82 -1.99 -8.82
CA ALA A 105 8.92 -1.08 -7.67
C ALA A 105 8.27 0.30 -7.88
N GLN A 106 7.83 0.65 -9.10
CA GLN A 106 7.23 1.98 -9.37
C GLN A 106 6.05 2.33 -8.46
N PRO A 107 5.08 1.43 -8.16
CA PRO A 107 3.94 1.77 -7.33
C PRO A 107 4.32 2.30 -5.94
N LEU A 108 5.44 1.86 -5.37
CA LEU A 108 5.94 2.36 -4.09
C LEU A 108 6.56 3.76 -4.22
N THR A 109 7.22 4.03 -5.33
CA THR A 109 7.80 5.35 -5.63
C THR A 109 6.69 6.37 -5.89
N ASP A 110 5.67 5.97 -6.64
CA ASP A 110 4.49 6.79 -6.90
C ASP A 110 3.76 7.10 -5.60
N LEU A 111 3.58 6.11 -4.72
CA LEU A 111 2.93 6.29 -3.44
C LEU A 111 3.70 7.26 -2.52
N LYS A 112 5.04 7.14 -2.50
CA LYS A 112 5.91 8.08 -1.78
C LYS A 112 5.70 9.52 -2.28
N SER A 113 5.63 9.72 -3.59
CA SER A 113 5.41 11.04 -4.19
C SER A 113 4.03 11.61 -3.89
N GLN A 114 2.99 10.77 -3.93
CA GLN A 114 1.60 11.18 -3.74
C GLN A 114 1.26 11.47 -2.28
N CYS A 115 1.80 10.69 -1.35
CA CYS A 115 1.42 10.75 0.06
C CYS A 115 2.42 11.54 0.92
N GLY A 116 3.53 12.02 0.34
CA GLY A 116 4.59 12.73 1.07
C GLY A 116 5.30 11.86 2.12
N ILE A 117 5.07 10.54 2.09
CA ILE A 117 5.63 9.63 3.07
C ILE A 117 6.97 9.14 2.53
N ALA A 118 8.05 9.69 3.07
CA ALA A 118 9.39 9.15 2.86
C ALA A 118 9.54 7.86 3.69
N VAL A 119 8.81 6.80 3.34
CA VAL A 119 9.11 5.46 3.87
C VAL A 119 10.02 4.77 2.87
N SER A 120 11.29 4.71 3.21
CA SER A 120 12.21 3.78 2.56
C SER A 120 11.92 2.35 3.04
N PRO A 121 12.29 1.32 2.25
CA PRO A 121 12.26 -0.08 2.72
C PRO A 121 12.98 -0.26 4.06
N THR A 122 14.09 0.47 4.29
CA THR A 122 14.80 0.50 5.57
C THR A 122 13.95 1.05 6.71
N GLN A 123 13.21 2.15 6.51
CA GLN A 123 12.32 2.69 7.53
C GLN A 123 11.16 1.75 7.85
N LEU A 124 10.59 1.09 6.84
CA LEU A 124 9.59 0.04 7.06
C LEU A 124 10.17 -1.09 7.92
N ALA A 125 11.36 -1.58 7.58
CA ALA A 125 12.03 -2.61 8.37
C ALA A 125 12.27 -2.18 9.82
N THR A 126 12.75 -0.95 10.05
CA THR A 126 12.95 -0.43 11.42
C THR A 126 11.65 -0.28 12.20
N LEU A 127 10.56 0.13 11.54
CA LEU A 127 9.24 0.24 12.19
C LEU A 127 8.71 -1.14 12.56
N LEU A 128 8.85 -2.11 11.67
CA LEU A 128 8.41 -3.48 11.91
C LEU A 128 9.19 -4.09 13.08
N GLU A 129 10.51 -3.94 13.08
CA GLU A 129 11.39 -4.37 14.18
C GLU A 129 10.94 -3.76 15.52
N THR A 130 10.60 -2.46 15.53
CA THR A 130 10.13 -1.74 16.72
C THR A 130 8.80 -2.28 17.26
N VAL A 131 7.91 -2.80 16.41
CA VAL A 131 6.62 -3.36 16.84
C VAL A 131 6.75 -4.81 17.31
N SER A 132 7.75 -5.54 16.82
CA SER A 132 8.06 -6.91 17.24
C SER A 132 8.85 -7.00 18.55
N ASN A 133 9.33 -5.87 19.09
CA ASN A 133 10.10 -5.77 20.34
C ASN A 133 9.32 -5.06 21.44
#